data_AF-A0A3L6JCZ8-F1
#
_entry.id   AF-A0A3L6JCZ8-F1
#
_cell.length_a   1.000
_cell.length_b   1.000
_cell.length_c   1.000
_cell.angle_alpha   90.00
_cell.angle_beta   90.00
_cell.angle_gamma   90.00
#
_symmetry.space_group_name_H-M   'P 1'
#
loop_
_entity.id
_entity.type
_entity.pdbx_description
1 polymer ?
#
loop_
_entity_poly.entity_id
_entity_poly.type
_entity_poly.pdbx_seq_one_letter_code
_entity_poly.pdbx_strand_id
1 'polypeptide(L)'
;MQVSLLEVTIGAEFILLAGYLLYGVLRKFSTADDRPSISFYITILIGFITSLLVISAMLSLSRFPLQELPLVKMLLTLDIIFFLGVIGDTLRLYQSRAEHHESQDS
;
A
#
# COMPACT_ATOMS: atom_id res chain seq x y z
N MET A 1 -13.14 26.73 7.03
CA MET A 1 -13.03 25.45 7.76
C MET A 1 -11.70 24.84 7.36
N GLN A 2 -10.67 24.89 8.20
CA GLN A 2 -9.42 24.19 7.92
C GLN A 2 -9.70 22.70 8.14
N VAL A 3 -9.61 21.89 7.08
CA VAL A 3 -9.71 20.44 7.20
C VAL A 3 -8.50 19.97 7.99
N SER A 4 -8.73 19.20 9.06
CA SER A 4 -7.61 18.69 9.86
C SER A 4 -6.84 17.65 9.05
N LEU A 5 -5.52 17.72 9.04
CA LEU A 5 -4.70 16.68 8.41
C LEU A 5 -4.93 15.34 9.06
N LEU A 6 -5.26 15.31 10.35
CA LEU A 6 -5.66 14.08 11.02
C LEU A 6 -6.89 13.44 10.35
N GLU A 7 -7.90 14.24 9.98
CA GLU A 7 -9.07 13.74 9.24
C GLU A 7 -8.67 13.22 7.85
N VAL A 8 -7.80 13.95 7.13
CA VAL A 8 -7.30 13.53 5.81
C VAL A 8 -6.51 12.23 5.90
N THR A 9 -5.60 12.13 6.87
CA THR A 9 -4.79 10.93 7.13
C THR A 9 -5.69 9.77 7.49
N ILE A 10 -6.60 9.91 8.46
CA ILE A 10 -7.54 8.83 8.83
C ILE A 10 -8.40 8.39 7.64
N GLY A 11 -8.92 9.33 6.86
CA GLY A 11 -9.73 9.03 5.68
C GLY A 11 -8.95 8.24 4.63
N ALA A 12 -7.71 8.64 4.36
CA ALA A 12 -6.87 7.95 3.39
C ALA A 12 -6.34 6.60 3.91
N GLU A 13 -6.02 6.48 5.19
CA GLU A 13 -5.70 5.21 5.86
C GLU A 13 -6.86 4.22 5.76
N PHE A 14 -8.10 4.68 5.84
CA PHE A 14 -9.28 3.83 5.64
C PHE A 14 -9.38 3.30 4.20
N ILE A 15 -9.05 4.14 3.21
CA ILE A 15 -8.98 3.75 1.80
C ILE A 15 -7.85 2.72 1.58
N LEU A 16 -6.68 2.94 2.20
CA LEU A 16 -5.54 2.03 2.14
C LEU A 16 -5.89 0.68 2.79
N LEU A 17 -6.54 0.67 3.95
CA LEU A 17 -7.04 -0.54 4.60
C LEU A 17 -7.97 -1.35 3.67
N ALA A 18 -8.91 -0.67 3.00
CA ALA A 18 -9.77 -1.32 2.01
C ALA A 18 -8.95 -1.87 0.83
N GLY A 19 -7.93 -1.14 0.37
CA GLY A 19 -6.98 -1.59 -0.65
C GLY A 19 -6.20 -2.84 -0.24
N TYR A 20 -5.72 -2.91 1.00
CA TYR A 20 -5.03 -4.07 1.56
C TYR A 20 -5.93 -5.29 1.68
N LEU A 21 -7.18 -5.11 2.12
CA LEU A 21 -8.17 -6.19 2.16
C LEU A 21 -8.48 -6.70 0.75
N LEU A 22 -8.69 -5.78 -0.20
CA LEU A 22 -8.94 -6.12 -1.60
C LEU A 22 -7.74 -6.89 -2.20
N TYR A 23 -6.51 -6.47 -1.91
CA TYR A 23 -5.30 -7.20 -2.28
C TYR A 23 -5.34 -8.64 -1.76
N GLY A 24 -5.62 -8.84 -0.47
CA GLY A 24 -5.69 -10.17 0.14
C GLY A 24 -6.78 -11.06 -0.47
N VAL A 25 -7.97 -10.50 -0.74
CA VAL A 25 -9.09 -11.22 -1.37
C VAL A 25 -8.74 -11.61 -2.80
N LEU A 26 -8.30 -10.66 -3.62
CA LEU A 26 -7.97 -10.92 -5.02
C LEU A 26 -6.80 -11.90 -5.13
N ARG A 27 -5.81 -11.80 -4.25
CA ARG A 27 -4.73 -12.79 -4.18
C ARG A 27 -5.25 -14.19 -3.88
N LYS A 28 -6.23 -14.34 -2.99
CA LYS A 28 -6.76 -15.66 -2.61
C LYS A 28 -7.64 -16.27 -3.70
N PHE A 29 -8.46 -15.47 -4.36
CA PHE A 29 -9.51 -15.94 -5.27
C PHE A 29 -9.18 -15.79 -6.76
N SER A 30 -8.13 -15.06 -7.13
CA SER A 30 -7.72 -14.91 -8.53
C SER A 30 -7.05 -16.18 -9.07
N THR A 31 -7.30 -16.45 -10.35
CA THR A 31 -6.68 -17.49 -11.18
C THR A 31 -5.16 -17.37 -11.16
N ALA A 32 -4.45 -18.49 -11.25
CA ALA A 32 -2.99 -18.54 -11.11
C ALA A 32 -2.26 -17.65 -12.13
N ASP A 33 -2.81 -17.53 -13.34
CA ASP A 33 -2.22 -16.75 -14.44
C ASP A 33 -2.40 -15.23 -14.26
N ASP A 34 -3.51 -14.78 -13.69
CA ASP A 34 -3.85 -13.36 -13.52
C ASP A 34 -3.36 -12.79 -12.18
N ARG A 35 -3.15 -13.66 -11.19
CA ARG A 35 -2.77 -13.30 -9.82
C ARG A 35 -1.52 -12.40 -9.74
N PRO A 36 -0.42 -12.66 -10.48
CA PRO A 36 0.78 -11.81 -10.38
C PRO A 36 0.53 -10.41 -10.94
N SER A 37 -0.15 -10.31 -12.09
CA SER A 37 -0.46 -9.04 -12.75
C SER A 37 -1.39 -8.18 -11.90
N ILE A 38 -2.47 -8.76 -11.37
CA ILE A 38 -3.43 -8.05 -10.51
C ILE A 38 -2.76 -7.59 -9.21
N SER A 39 -1.97 -8.47 -8.58
CA SER A 39 -1.24 -8.15 -7.35
C SER A 39 -0.27 -6.98 -7.57
N PHE A 40 0.40 -6.96 -8.73
CA PHE A 40 1.29 -5.87 -9.12
C PHE A 40 0.56 -4.53 -9.29
N TYR A 41 -0.55 -4.49 -10.03
CA TYR A 41 -1.33 -3.25 -10.21
C TYR A 41 -1.87 -2.70 -8.88
N ILE A 42 -2.37 -3.58 -8.00
CA ILE A 42 -2.85 -3.17 -6.68
C ILE A 42 -1.70 -2.65 -5.82
N THR A 43 -0.54 -3.30 -5.87
CA THR A 43 0.66 -2.85 -5.15
C THR A 43 1.09 -1.46 -5.61
N ILE A 44 1.11 -1.20 -6.92
CA ILE A 44 1.41 0.12 -7.47
C ILE A 44 0.39 1.16 -6.98
N LEU A 45 -0.90 0.83 -7.03
CA LEU A 45 -1.96 1.73 -6.60
C LEU A 45 -1.83 2.10 -5.12
N ILE A 46 -1.63 1.12 -4.24
CA ILE A 46 -1.39 1.32 -2.82
C ILE A 46 -0.15 2.20 -2.64
N GLY A 47 0.96 1.87 -3.31
CA GLY A 47 2.21 2.63 -3.22
C GLY A 47 2.08 4.09 -3.66
N PHE A 48 1.28 4.34 -4.69
CA PHE A 48 0.98 5.69 -5.16
C PHE A 48 0.21 6.49 -4.09
N ILE A 49 -0.82 5.88 -3.48
CA ILE A 49 -1.63 6.52 -2.43
C ILE A 49 -0.78 6.77 -1.17
N THR A 50 -0.01 5.77 -0.71
CA THR A 50 0.91 5.92 0.42
C THR A 50 1.93 7.03 0.18
N SER A 51 2.50 7.13 -1.03
CA SER A 51 3.46 8.18 -1.38
C SER A 51 2.83 9.58 -1.34
N LEU A 52 1.61 9.73 -1.87
CA LEU A 52 0.86 10.98 -1.77
C LEU A 52 0.60 11.36 -0.31
N LEU A 53 0.28 10.39 0.54
CA LEU A 53 0.05 10.60 1.96
C LEU A 53 1.30 11.11 2.68
N VAL A 54 2.45 10.45 2.45
CA VAL A 54 3.74 10.83 3.02
C VAL A 54 4.12 12.24 2.59
N ILE A 55 4.00 12.56 1.30
CA ILE A 55 4.31 13.90 0.77
C ILE A 55 3.38 14.94 1.40
N SER A 56 2.08 14.66 1.48
CA SER A 56 1.10 15.56 2.10
C SER A 56 1.42 15.81 3.58
N ALA A 57 1.80 14.76 4.32
CA ALA A 57 2.21 14.88 5.71
C ALA A 57 3.50 15.69 5.88
N MET A 58 4.50 15.46 5.02
CA MET A 58 5.77 16.22 5.05
C MET A 58 5.56 17.71 4.75
N LEU A 59 4.76 18.04 3.72
CA LEU A 59 4.47 19.42 3.35
C LEU A 59 3.74 20.18 4.45
N SER A 60 2.94 19.47 5.22
CA SER A 60 2.05 20.07 6.21
C SER A 60 2.67 20.08 7.62
N LEU A 61 3.77 19.35 7.85
CA LEU A 61 4.45 19.16 9.14
C LEU A 61 4.72 20.48 9.91
N SER A 62 5.01 21.57 9.21
CA SER A 62 5.33 22.88 9.79
C SER A 62 4.13 23.64 10.39
N ARG A 63 2.90 23.18 10.14
CA ARG A 63 1.66 23.91 10.47
C ARG A 63 0.86 23.28 11.62
N PHE A 64 1.36 22.24 12.29
CA PHE A 64 0.54 21.44 13.22
C PHE A 64 0.85 21.59 14.71
N PRO A 65 -0.18 21.42 15.54
CA PRO A 65 -0.01 21.22 16.97
C PRO A 65 0.74 19.91 17.24
N LEU A 66 1.72 19.96 18.14
CA LEU A 66 2.56 18.83 18.56
C LEU A 66 1.79 17.60 19.08
N GLN A 67 0.50 17.76 19.39
CA GLN A 67 -0.37 16.74 19.98
C GLN A 67 -0.89 15.72 18.95
N GLU A 68 -1.07 16.12 17.68
CA GLU A 68 -1.61 15.24 16.61
C GLU A 68 -0.50 14.49 15.87
N LEU A 69 0.73 15.04 15.91
CA LEU A 69 1.94 14.49 15.30
C LEU A 69 2.25 13.03 15.64
N PRO A 70 2.15 12.57 16.91
CA PRO A 70 2.44 11.19 17.27
C PRO A 70 1.48 10.20 16.59
N LEU A 71 0.20 10.56 16.48
CA LEU A 71 -0.83 9.67 15.95
C LEU A 71 -0.71 9.54 14.42
N VAL A 72 -0.50 10.66 13.73
CA VAL A 72 -0.22 10.68 12.28
C VAL A 72 1.04 9.88 11.96
N LYS A 73 2.10 10.05 12.75
CA LYS A 73 3.36 9.30 12.57
C LYS A 73 3.18 7.80 12.79
N MET A 74 2.41 7.41 13.80
CA MET A 74 2.11 6.00 14.08
C MET A 74 1.33 5.36 12.94
N LEU A 75 0.29 6.03 12.44
CA LEU A 75 -0.52 5.56 11.30
C LEU A 75 0.34 5.37 10.05
N LEU A 76 1.08 6.40 9.63
CA LEU A 76 2.01 6.32 8.50
C LEU A 76 3.05 5.21 8.65
N THR A 77 3.55 4.98 9.86
CA THR A 77 4.52 3.91 10.12
C THR A 77 3.88 2.53 9.91
N LEU A 78 2.66 2.33 10.40
CA LEU A 78 1.92 1.09 10.18
C LEU A 78 1.64 0.87 8.69
N ASP A 79 1.19 1.91 7.98
CA ASP A 79 0.93 1.86 6.55
C ASP A 79 2.17 1.42 5.76
N ILE A 80 3.33 2.02 6.04
CA ILE A 80 4.60 1.64 5.41
C ILE A 80 4.95 0.16 5.70
N ILE A 81 4.73 -0.33 6.93
CA ILE A 81 4.99 -1.74 7.27
C ILE A 81 4.08 -2.67 6.46
N PHE A 82 2.79 -2.39 6.38
CA PHE A 82 1.85 -3.18 5.57
C PHE A 82 2.21 -3.14 4.09
N PHE A 83 2.54 -1.95 3.57
CA PHE A 83 2.96 -1.77 2.19
C PHE A 83 4.20 -2.59 1.83
N LEU A 84 5.22 -2.61 2.69
CA LEU A 84 6.41 -3.45 2.49
C LEU A 84 6.05 -4.95 2.44
N GLY A 85 5.11 -5.39 3.27
CA GLY A 85 4.58 -6.76 3.23
C GLY A 85 3.95 -7.09 1.89
N VAL A 86 3.14 -6.18 1.33
CA VAL A 86 2.51 -6.33 0.01
C VAL A 86 3.55 -6.35 -1.12
N ILE A 87 4.56 -5.47 -1.07
CA ILE A 87 5.65 -5.48 -2.05
C ILE A 87 6.38 -6.82 -2.06
N GLY A 88 6.81 -7.30 -0.88
CA GLY A 88 7.55 -8.55 -0.77
C GLY A 88 6.74 -9.74 -1.29
N ASP A 89 5.44 -9.74 -1.02
CA ASP A 89 4.52 -10.75 -1.49
C ASP A 89 4.33 -10.73 -3.02
N THR A 90 4.14 -9.54 -3.59
CA THR A 90 4.01 -9.33 -5.04
C THR A 90 5.29 -9.71 -5.80
N LEU A 91 6.47 -9.32 -5.29
CA LEU A 91 7.75 -9.68 -5.90
C LEU A 91 7.94 -11.19 -5.91
N ARG A 92 7.58 -11.88 -4.82
CA ARG A 92 7.65 -13.34 -4.74
C ARG A 92 6.73 -14.02 -5.75
N LEU A 93 5.50 -13.52 -5.93
CA LEU A 93 4.58 -14.03 -6.95
C LEU A 93 5.13 -13.85 -8.37
N TYR A 94 5.80 -12.73 -8.63
CA TYR A 94 6.37 -12.44 -9.95
C TYR A 94 7.59 -13.33 -10.25
N GLN A 95 8.46 -13.56 -9.27
CA GLN A 95 9.61 -14.48 -9.41
C GLN A 95 9.17 -15.92 -9.69
N SER A 96 8.17 -16.44 -8.95
CA SER A 96 7.67 -17.79 -9.18
C SER A 96 7.07 -17.99 -10.57
N ARG A 97 6.48 -16.96 -11.18
CA ARG A 97 6.01 -17.03 -12.57
C ARG A 97 7.16 -17.09 -13.57
N ALA A 98 8.24 -16.35 -13.34
CA ALA A 98 9.40 -16.34 -14.22
C ALA A 98 10.10 -17.72 -14.28
N GLU A 99 10.27 -18.37 -13.11
CA GLU A 99 10.88 -19.72 -13.02
C GLU A 99 10.05 -20.80 -13.74
N HIS A 100 8.72 -20.70 -13.73
CA HIS A 100 7.84 -21.62 -14.46
C HIS A 100 7.86 -21.44 -15.98
N HIS A 101 8.18 -20.25 -16.48
CA HIS A 101 8.37 -20.04 -17.92
C HIS A 101 9.74 -20.55 -18.40
N GLU A 102 10.82 -20.34 -17.65
CA GLU A 102 12.16 -20.86 -18.03
C GLU A 102 12.21 -22.40 -18.08
N SER A 103 11.48 -23.08 -17.19
CA SER A 103 11.44 -24.55 -17.13
C SER A 103 10.55 -25.19 -18.22
N GLN A 104 9.72 -24.42 -18.93
CA GLN A 104 8.92 -24.89 -20.07
C GLN A 104 9.64 -24.74 -21.42
N ASP A 105 10.62 -23.85 -21.52
CA ASP A 105 11.41 -23.60 -22.74
C ASP A 105 12.74 -24.41 -22.78
N SER A 106 13.03 -25.19 -21.73
CA SER A 106 14.22 -26.06 -21.59
C SER A 106 13.93 -27.51 -21.99
#